data_AF-A0A7C6SM37-F1
#
_entry.id   AF-A0A7C6SM37-F1
#
_cell.length_a   1.000
_cell.length_b   1.000
_cell.length_c   1.000
_cell.angle_alpha   90.00
_cell.angle_beta   90.00
_cell.angle_gamma   90.00
#
_symmetry.space_group_name_H-M   'P 1'
#
loop_
_entity.id
_entity.type
_entity.pdbx_description
1 polymer ?
#
loop_
_entity_poly.entity_id
_entity_poly.type
_entity_poly.pdbx_seq_one_letter_code
_entity_poly.pdbx_strand_id
1 'polypeptide(L)'
;QLVKIWEQVATRFKDYGDYLIFETMNEPRVENSPNEWSGGTAENRQVINNFNLAAVNTIRSTGGNNAKRHIMIPAHAASAIDVALNDLVIPNNDDRIIISIHNYSPYFFAMDANGTASWGSSSDRSSLAGELDALYNRFIKNGRAVVIGEFGTINKNNESDRIEHAEFFVKEAKKRSIPVIWWDNGYNEAGKGESYALLNRRSLTWYHPEIAKALIRGAGGVPEPTPTPTPEPTPDPVEDILYGDLNGDGVINSIDYNLLGRYILEVIDELPVENYKKAADLNGDGFINSNDAILMKRFILEIIKEFPVVKY
;
A
#
# COMPACT_ATOMS: atom_id res chain seq x y z
N GLN A 1 12.29 -11.95 22.32
CA GLN A 1 11.40 -12.17 21.16
C GLN A 1 11.98 -11.55 19.88
N LEU A 2 12.33 -10.26 19.86
CA LEU A 2 12.93 -9.56 18.70
C LEU A 2 14.07 -10.33 18.02
N VAL A 3 15.09 -10.77 18.77
CA VAL A 3 16.22 -11.57 18.25
C VAL A 3 15.74 -12.82 17.51
N LYS A 4 14.74 -13.53 18.02
CA LYS A 4 14.23 -14.75 17.39
C LYS A 4 13.46 -14.48 16.09
N ILE A 5 12.78 -13.34 16.00
CA ILE A 5 12.14 -12.91 14.74
C ILE A 5 13.23 -12.57 13.70
N TRP A 6 14.21 -11.74 14.08
CA TRP A 6 15.28 -11.35 13.16
C TRP A 6 16.15 -12.52 12.71
N GLU A 7 16.41 -13.50 13.57
CA GLU A 7 17.13 -14.73 13.20
C GLU A 7 16.39 -15.48 12.08
N GLN A 8 15.06 -15.62 12.18
CA GLN A 8 14.23 -16.30 11.18
C GLN A 8 14.13 -15.52 9.87
N VAL A 9 13.87 -14.21 9.94
CA VAL A 9 13.76 -13.33 8.76
C VAL A 9 15.11 -13.28 8.04
N ALA A 10 16.19 -12.98 8.75
CA ALA A 10 17.52 -12.89 8.15
C ALA A 10 17.95 -14.23 7.53
N THR A 11 17.69 -15.36 8.20
CA THR A 11 17.99 -16.69 7.64
C THR A 11 17.20 -16.95 6.36
N ARG A 12 15.90 -16.62 6.32
CA ARG A 12 15.05 -16.82 5.14
C ARG A 12 15.54 -16.05 3.91
N PHE A 13 15.99 -14.82 4.12
CA PHE A 13 16.39 -13.91 3.04
C PHE A 13 17.91 -13.80 2.86
N LYS A 14 18.68 -14.72 3.45
CA LYS A 14 20.14 -14.68 3.49
C LYS A 14 20.81 -14.55 2.12
N ASP A 15 20.24 -15.19 1.10
CA ASP A 15 20.85 -15.26 -0.24
C ASP A 15 20.34 -14.16 -1.20
N TYR A 16 19.44 -13.29 -0.74
CA TYR A 16 18.95 -12.16 -1.56
C TYR A 16 20.07 -11.14 -1.76
N GLY A 17 20.13 -10.51 -2.94
CA GLY A 17 21.11 -9.47 -3.26
C GLY A 17 20.87 -8.15 -2.53
N ASP A 18 21.65 -7.12 -2.88
CA ASP A 18 21.68 -5.82 -2.20
C ASP A 18 20.46 -4.92 -2.49
N TYR A 19 19.57 -5.34 -3.40
CA TYR A 19 18.27 -4.69 -3.61
C TYR A 19 17.30 -4.89 -2.43
N LEU A 20 17.53 -5.90 -1.59
CA LEU A 20 16.78 -6.10 -0.36
C LEU A 20 17.52 -5.47 0.83
N ILE A 21 16.90 -4.46 1.42
CA ILE A 21 17.32 -3.79 2.65
C ILE A 21 16.41 -4.26 3.79
N PHE A 22 16.96 -4.45 4.98
CA PHE A 22 16.15 -4.70 6.17
C PHE A 22 15.98 -3.41 6.97
N GLU A 23 14.83 -3.24 7.61
CA GLU A 23 14.59 -2.17 8.58
C GLU A 23 14.26 -2.79 9.93
N THR A 24 15.02 -2.47 10.98
CA THR A 24 15.00 -3.21 12.26
C THR A 24 13.65 -3.13 12.98
N MET A 25 13.03 -1.96 12.95
CA MET A 25 11.77 -1.58 13.59
C MET A 25 11.16 -0.41 12.81
N ASN A 26 9.85 -0.19 12.94
CA ASN A 26 9.14 0.93 12.32
C ASN A 26 9.29 2.21 13.17
N GLU A 27 8.32 2.46 14.05
CA GLU A 27 8.30 3.64 14.94
C GLU A 27 8.35 3.21 16.42
N PRO A 28 9.46 2.63 16.88
CA PRO A 28 9.53 2.12 18.23
C PRO A 28 9.39 3.28 19.23
N ARG A 29 8.41 3.15 20.13
CA ARG A 29 8.03 4.17 21.11
C ARG A 29 7.28 3.52 22.27
N VAL A 30 7.01 4.30 23.30
CA VAL A 30 6.08 3.89 24.36
C VAL A 30 4.70 4.43 24.01
N GLU A 31 3.85 3.54 23.53
CA GLU A 31 2.47 3.87 23.15
C GLU A 31 1.67 4.37 24.35
N ASN A 32 0.81 5.38 24.13
CA ASN A 32 -0.03 6.05 25.12
C ASN A 32 0.74 6.79 26.22
N SER A 33 2.04 7.01 26.04
CA SER A 33 2.86 7.84 26.92
C SER A 33 2.71 9.32 26.57
N PRO A 34 2.80 10.26 27.53
CA PRO A 34 2.89 11.69 27.24
C PRO A 34 4.06 12.06 26.32
N ASN A 35 5.08 11.18 26.22
CA ASN A 35 6.26 11.40 25.39
C ASN A 35 6.29 10.57 24.10
N GLU A 36 5.16 9.96 23.72
CA GLU A 36 5.06 9.04 22.56
C GLU A 36 5.52 9.69 21.25
N TRP A 37 5.23 10.98 21.05
CA TRP A 37 5.53 11.71 19.81
C TRP A 37 6.47 12.91 19.99
N SER A 38 7.05 13.08 21.20
CA SER A 38 7.92 14.21 21.55
C SER A 38 9.41 13.84 21.63
N GLY A 39 9.80 12.69 21.06
CA GLY A 39 11.17 12.18 21.09
C GLY A 39 11.50 11.28 22.29
N GLY A 40 10.49 10.91 23.10
CA GLY A 40 10.61 9.94 24.18
C GLY A 40 11.43 10.43 25.38
N THR A 41 11.55 9.57 26.39
CA THR A 41 12.51 9.78 27.50
C THR A 41 13.91 9.26 27.12
N ALA A 42 14.94 9.66 27.89
CA ALA A 42 16.29 9.11 27.71
C ALA A 42 16.32 7.58 27.85
N GLU A 43 15.54 7.02 28.77
CA GLU A 43 15.38 5.57 28.93
C GLU A 43 14.77 4.93 27.67
N ASN A 44 13.71 5.52 27.11
CA ASN A 44 13.07 4.99 25.89
C ASN A 44 14.08 4.93 24.74
N ARG A 45 14.85 6.01 24.53
CA ARG A 45 15.86 6.07 23.48
C ARG A 45 17.00 5.06 23.71
N GLN A 46 17.45 4.87 24.94
CA GLN A 46 18.46 3.86 25.28
C GLN A 46 17.96 2.43 24.99
N VAL A 47 16.71 2.11 25.36
CA VAL A 47 16.11 0.80 25.08
C VAL A 47 15.99 0.55 23.57
N ILE A 48 15.60 1.56 22.80
CA ILE A 48 15.50 1.47 21.34
C ILE A 48 16.88 1.23 20.70
N ASN A 49 17.93 1.92 21.18
CA ASN A 49 19.31 1.64 20.76
C ASN A 49 19.72 0.19 21.05
N ASN A 50 19.34 -0.36 22.21
CA ASN A 50 19.61 -1.76 22.55
C ASN A 50 18.86 -2.74 21.62
N PHE A 51 17.62 -2.42 21.24
CA PHE A 51 16.87 -3.22 20.26
C PHE A 51 17.49 -3.15 18.86
N ASN A 52 17.88 -1.97 18.39
CA ASN A 52 18.61 -1.81 17.14
C ASN A 52 19.91 -2.64 17.14
N LEU A 53 20.71 -2.55 18.21
CA LEU A 53 21.93 -3.34 18.36
C LEU A 53 21.67 -4.85 18.33
N ALA A 54 20.66 -5.31 19.07
CA ALA A 54 20.30 -6.72 19.11
C ALA A 54 19.85 -7.24 17.73
N ALA A 55 19.03 -6.47 17.00
CA ALA A 55 18.59 -6.81 15.65
C ALA A 55 19.77 -6.86 14.66
N VAL A 56 20.62 -5.82 14.64
CA VAL A 56 21.80 -5.77 13.75
C VAL A 56 22.75 -6.93 14.02
N ASN A 57 23.09 -7.19 15.29
CA ASN A 57 23.97 -8.32 15.65
C ASN A 57 23.39 -9.66 15.19
N THR A 58 22.07 -9.83 15.32
CA THR A 58 21.38 -11.05 14.89
C THR A 58 21.41 -11.19 13.36
N ILE A 59 21.14 -10.12 12.62
CA ILE A 59 21.19 -10.15 11.15
C ILE A 59 22.60 -10.50 10.68
N ARG A 60 23.63 -9.82 11.23
CA ARG A 60 25.04 -10.04 10.86
C ARG A 60 25.51 -11.46 11.18
N SER A 61 25.09 -12.04 12.30
CA SER A 61 25.52 -13.39 12.71
C SER A 61 25.04 -14.51 11.77
N THR A 62 23.98 -14.27 10.98
CA THR A 62 23.53 -15.25 9.98
C THR A 62 24.50 -15.41 8.79
N GLY A 63 25.45 -14.48 8.60
CA GLY A 63 26.47 -14.54 7.56
C GLY A 63 25.92 -14.42 6.12
N GLY A 64 26.67 -14.87 5.13
CA GLY A 64 26.28 -14.74 3.70
C GLY A 64 26.12 -13.27 3.29
N ASN A 65 25.11 -12.95 2.47
CA ASN A 65 24.88 -11.57 2.05
C ASN A 65 24.47 -10.67 3.24
N ASN A 66 23.88 -11.22 4.30
CA ASN A 66 23.51 -10.46 5.49
C ASN A 66 24.72 -9.89 6.24
N ALA A 67 25.93 -10.41 6.03
CA ALA A 67 27.15 -9.79 6.57
C ALA A 67 27.46 -8.41 5.96
N LYS A 68 26.90 -8.10 4.78
CA LYS A 68 27.10 -6.84 4.05
C LYS A 68 25.79 -6.10 3.72
N ARG A 69 24.64 -6.72 3.93
CA ARG A 69 23.32 -6.14 3.64
C ARG A 69 23.14 -4.79 4.33
N HIS A 70 22.62 -3.81 3.61
CA HIS A 70 22.22 -2.54 4.21
C HIS A 70 21.09 -2.77 5.21
N ILE A 71 21.16 -2.09 6.36
CA ILE A 71 20.15 -2.19 7.41
C ILE A 71 19.73 -0.77 7.80
N MET A 72 18.44 -0.48 7.71
CA MET A 72 17.82 0.73 8.22
C MET A 72 17.52 0.59 9.71
N ILE A 73 17.80 1.65 10.48
CA ILE A 73 17.43 1.75 11.89
C ILE A 73 16.70 3.07 12.17
N PRO A 74 15.61 3.05 12.95
CA PRO A 74 14.94 4.27 13.39
C PRO A 74 15.51 4.76 14.73
N ALA A 75 15.34 6.06 14.98
CA ALA A 75 15.33 6.62 16.33
C ALA A 75 13.95 6.40 16.99
N HIS A 76 13.72 7.03 18.13
CA HIS A 76 12.40 7.02 18.77
C HIS A 76 11.31 7.51 17.80
N ALA A 77 10.28 6.70 17.61
CA ALA A 77 9.15 6.94 16.71
C ALA A 77 9.56 7.29 15.26
N ALA A 78 10.73 6.83 14.78
CA ALA A 78 11.31 7.23 13.49
C ALA A 78 11.37 8.76 13.27
N SER A 79 11.41 9.52 14.37
CA SER A 79 11.21 10.96 14.36
C SER A 79 12.46 11.73 13.89
N ALA A 80 12.23 12.86 13.23
CA ALA A 80 13.28 13.84 12.93
C ALA A 80 13.60 14.81 14.09
N ILE A 81 12.96 14.67 15.27
CA ILE A 81 13.19 15.55 16.42
C ILE A 81 14.64 15.40 16.93
N ASP A 82 15.28 16.55 17.19
CA ASP A 82 16.69 16.61 17.61
C ASP A 82 17.03 15.74 18.81
N VAL A 83 16.20 15.72 19.85
CA VAL A 83 16.49 14.91 21.04
C VAL A 83 16.48 13.40 20.74
N ALA A 84 15.66 12.96 19.77
CA ALA A 84 15.64 11.57 19.34
C ALA A 84 16.86 11.22 18.49
N LEU A 85 17.21 12.09 17.54
CA LEU A 85 18.34 11.87 16.63
C LEU A 85 19.71 12.03 17.31
N ASN A 86 19.84 12.94 18.28
CA ASN A 86 21.10 13.15 19.01
C ASN A 86 21.48 11.96 19.89
N ASP A 87 20.50 11.20 20.39
CA ASP A 87 20.73 10.02 21.22
C ASP A 87 20.75 8.72 20.41
N LEU A 88 20.56 8.75 19.09
CA LEU A 88 20.63 7.56 18.24
C LEU A 88 22.07 7.04 18.18
N VAL A 89 22.26 5.77 18.55
CA VAL A 89 23.57 5.10 18.51
C VAL A 89 23.62 4.17 17.31
N ILE A 90 24.67 4.30 16.49
CA ILE A 90 24.92 3.36 15.40
C ILE A 90 25.47 2.04 15.96
N PRO A 91 24.78 0.90 15.77
CA PRO A 91 25.26 -0.40 16.22
C PRO A 91 26.65 -0.72 15.68
N ASN A 92 27.60 -1.01 16.58
CA ASN A 92 28.99 -1.40 16.27
C ASN A 92 29.76 -0.43 15.35
N ASN A 93 29.30 0.82 15.19
CA ASN A 93 29.80 1.73 14.16
C ASN A 93 29.74 1.15 12.73
N ASP A 94 28.77 0.25 12.47
CA ASP A 94 28.59 -0.40 11.17
C ASP A 94 28.31 0.64 10.07
N ASP A 95 29.11 0.59 9.01
CA ASP A 95 29.10 1.54 7.89
C ASP A 95 27.95 1.27 6.90
N ARG A 96 27.33 0.10 6.97
CA ARG A 96 26.17 -0.29 6.14
C ARG A 96 24.84 0.08 6.76
N ILE A 97 24.84 0.72 7.94
CA ILE A 97 23.62 1.20 8.60
C ILE A 97 23.10 2.50 7.94
N ILE A 98 21.80 2.53 7.65
CA ILE A 98 21.06 3.66 7.10
C ILE A 98 20.12 4.18 8.20
N ILE A 99 19.94 5.49 8.32
CA ILE A 99 18.97 6.06 9.27
C ILE A 99 17.58 6.08 8.62
N SER A 100 16.59 5.49 9.29
CA SER A 100 15.18 5.55 8.90
C SER A 100 14.46 6.69 9.60
N ILE A 101 13.74 7.50 8.84
CA ILE A 101 12.97 8.66 9.33
C ILE A 101 11.59 8.66 8.68
N HIS A 102 10.55 8.99 9.44
CA HIS A 102 9.22 9.28 8.92
C HIS A 102 8.98 10.78 9.00
N ASN A 103 8.56 11.42 7.91
CA ASN A 103 8.47 12.87 7.83
C ASN A 103 7.21 13.38 7.10
N TYR A 104 6.08 13.36 7.80
CA TYR A 104 4.83 13.99 7.37
C TYR A 104 4.86 15.50 7.65
N SER A 105 5.69 16.24 6.91
CA SER A 105 5.93 17.67 7.14
C SER A 105 5.35 18.56 6.02
N PRO A 106 4.71 19.70 6.35
CA PRO A 106 4.37 20.13 7.70
C PRO A 106 3.15 19.35 8.22
N TYR A 107 3.18 18.92 9.48
CA TYR A 107 2.17 18.05 10.10
C TYR A 107 0.72 18.53 9.86
N PHE A 108 0.46 19.82 10.09
CA PHE A 108 -0.88 20.38 9.93
C PHE A 108 -1.41 20.34 8.49
N PHE A 109 -0.53 20.32 7.49
CA PHE A 109 -0.92 20.13 6.10
C PHE A 109 -1.00 18.65 5.75
N ALA A 110 0.03 17.89 6.10
CA ALA A 110 0.27 16.54 5.62
C ALA A 110 -0.55 15.45 6.33
N MET A 111 -0.92 15.63 7.60
CA MET A 111 -1.47 14.56 8.44
C MET A 111 -2.70 14.97 9.26
N ASP A 112 -2.70 16.17 9.85
CA ASP A 112 -3.84 16.61 10.67
C ASP A 112 -5.08 16.87 9.79
N ALA A 113 -6.12 16.06 9.95
CA ALA A 113 -7.39 16.23 9.22
C ALA A 113 -8.06 17.58 9.49
N ASN A 114 -7.81 18.20 10.65
CA ASN A 114 -8.34 19.51 11.02
C ASN A 114 -7.36 20.66 10.73
N GLY A 115 -6.15 20.36 10.27
CA GLY A 115 -5.14 21.35 9.94
C GLY A 115 -5.34 21.97 8.56
N THR A 116 -4.46 22.90 8.19
CA THR A 116 -4.53 23.64 6.91
C THR A 116 -4.61 22.72 5.68
N ALA A 117 -5.44 23.13 4.71
CA ALA A 117 -5.49 22.51 3.39
C ALA A 117 -4.53 23.19 2.39
N SER A 118 -3.86 24.27 2.80
CA SER A 118 -3.02 25.08 1.94
C SER A 118 -1.52 24.84 2.14
N TRP A 119 -0.76 24.80 1.05
CA TRP A 119 0.70 24.74 1.04
C TRP A 119 1.27 25.39 -0.22
N GLY A 120 2.42 26.07 -0.11
CA GLY A 120 3.16 26.57 -1.27
C GLY A 120 3.82 27.93 -1.08
N SER A 121 3.60 28.56 0.07
CA SER A 121 4.21 29.84 0.39
C SER A 121 5.74 29.75 0.47
N SER A 122 6.42 30.90 0.33
CA SER A 122 7.88 30.97 0.54
C SER A 122 8.28 30.44 1.92
N SER A 123 7.43 30.65 2.94
CA SER A 123 7.66 30.15 4.29
C SER A 123 7.63 28.62 4.31
N ASP A 124 6.57 28.01 3.75
CA ASP A 124 6.42 26.55 3.70
C ASP A 124 7.62 25.87 3.04
N ARG A 125 8.04 26.42 1.90
CA ARG A 125 9.19 25.94 1.13
C ARG A 125 10.49 26.07 1.91
N SER A 126 10.70 27.20 2.58
CA SER A 126 11.91 27.43 3.38
C SER A 126 11.98 26.52 4.61
N SER A 127 10.85 26.29 5.29
CA SER A 127 10.78 25.41 6.45
C SER A 127 11.09 23.96 6.07
N LEU A 128 10.44 23.44 5.02
CA LEU A 128 10.68 22.07 4.57
C LEU A 128 12.12 21.86 4.06
N ALA A 129 12.68 22.83 3.33
CA ALA A 129 14.08 22.77 2.91
C ALA A 129 15.04 22.78 4.11
N GLY A 130 14.75 23.59 5.13
CA GLY A 130 15.53 23.67 6.36
C GLY A 130 15.52 22.37 7.17
N GLU A 131 14.38 21.69 7.26
CA GLU A 131 14.28 20.36 7.88
C GLU A 131 15.16 19.33 7.17
N LEU A 132 15.13 19.31 5.83
CA LEU A 132 15.97 18.41 5.05
C LEU A 132 17.46 18.78 5.16
N ASP A 133 17.80 20.07 5.25
CA ASP A 133 19.17 20.53 5.53
C ASP A 133 19.69 20.04 6.88
N ALA A 134 18.83 20.01 7.91
CA ALA A 134 19.21 19.48 9.22
C ALA A 134 19.60 18.00 9.12
N LEU A 135 18.84 17.19 8.39
CA LEU A 135 19.16 15.77 8.15
C LEU A 135 20.46 15.60 7.36
N TYR A 136 20.64 16.39 6.29
CA TYR A 136 21.86 16.37 5.48
C TYR A 136 23.09 16.71 6.32
N ASN A 137 23.04 17.80 7.08
CA ASN A 137 24.17 18.27 7.88
C ASN A 137 24.51 17.32 9.03
N ARG A 138 23.50 16.68 9.63
CA ARG A 138 23.68 15.71 10.72
C ARG A 138 24.29 14.41 10.22
N PHE A 139 23.77 13.84 9.15
CA PHE A 139 24.11 12.47 8.73
C PHE A 139 24.83 12.41 7.38
N ILE A 140 24.18 12.88 6.31
CA ILE A 140 24.66 12.66 4.93
C ILE A 140 26.05 13.25 4.71
N LYS A 141 26.27 14.50 5.14
CA LYS A 141 27.56 15.20 5.02
C LYS A 141 28.70 14.46 5.72
N ASN A 142 28.38 13.64 6.73
CA ASN A 142 29.33 12.85 7.51
C ASN A 142 29.40 11.38 7.07
N GLY A 143 28.90 11.05 5.86
CA GLY A 143 28.99 9.71 5.28
C GLY A 143 27.93 8.73 5.78
N ARG A 144 26.91 9.18 6.51
CA ARG A 144 25.81 8.34 6.98
C ARG A 144 24.57 8.55 6.11
N ALA A 145 24.15 7.51 5.40
CA ALA A 145 22.93 7.55 4.59
C ALA A 145 21.66 7.69 5.45
N VAL A 146 20.66 8.37 4.89
CA VAL A 146 19.32 8.56 5.46
C VAL A 146 18.30 8.17 4.40
N VAL A 147 17.24 7.48 4.80
CA VAL A 147 16.05 7.25 4.00
C VAL A 147 14.86 7.79 4.77
N ILE A 148 14.02 8.59 4.11
CA ILE A 148 12.70 8.93 4.64
C ILE A 148 11.76 7.80 4.23
N GLY A 149 11.56 6.84 5.14
CA GLY A 149 10.81 5.60 4.92
C GLY A 149 9.30 5.81 4.80
N GLU A 150 8.81 6.93 5.34
CA GLU A 150 7.42 7.35 5.17
C GLU A 150 7.33 8.87 5.02
N PHE A 151 6.53 9.30 4.04
CA PHE A 151 5.96 10.65 3.96
C PHE A 151 4.68 10.59 3.12
N GLY A 152 3.90 11.67 3.12
CA GLY A 152 2.72 11.76 2.26
C GLY A 152 1.81 12.91 2.69
N THR A 153 0.72 13.09 1.96
CA THR A 153 -0.33 14.05 2.31
C THR A 153 -1.72 13.42 2.23
N ILE A 154 -2.51 13.61 3.28
CA ILE A 154 -3.94 13.22 3.27
C ILE A 154 -4.72 14.07 2.27
N ASN A 155 -5.81 13.52 1.75
CA ASN A 155 -6.70 14.20 0.82
C ASN A 155 -7.67 15.11 1.59
N LYS A 156 -7.50 16.44 1.48
CA LYS A 156 -8.43 17.45 2.03
C LYS A 156 -9.21 18.18 0.94
N ASN A 157 -9.41 17.55 -0.23
CA ASN A 157 -9.91 18.19 -1.45
C ASN A 157 -9.01 19.33 -1.95
N ASN A 158 -7.70 19.17 -1.80
CA ASN A 158 -6.67 20.20 -2.01
C ASN A 158 -5.56 19.70 -2.97
N GLU A 159 -5.98 19.10 -4.09
CA GLU A 159 -5.10 18.38 -5.02
C GLU A 159 -3.94 19.24 -5.54
N SER A 160 -4.18 20.51 -5.90
CA SER A 160 -3.15 21.42 -6.40
C SER A 160 -1.98 21.57 -5.43
N ASP A 161 -2.28 21.79 -4.14
CA ASP A 161 -1.29 22.02 -3.11
C ASP A 161 -0.55 20.73 -2.75
N ARG A 162 -1.25 19.58 -2.81
CA ARG A 162 -0.62 18.25 -2.65
C ARG A 162 0.35 17.93 -3.79
N ILE A 163 0.01 18.28 -5.04
CA ILE A 163 0.91 18.15 -6.20
C ILE A 163 2.15 19.01 -5.99
N GLU A 164 1.98 20.27 -5.60
CA GLU A 164 3.07 21.22 -5.39
C GLU A 164 4.01 20.78 -4.26
N HIS A 165 3.43 20.31 -3.15
CA HIS A 165 4.15 19.75 -2.01
C HIS A 165 4.93 18.49 -2.40
N ALA A 166 4.29 17.52 -3.04
CA ALA A 166 4.91 16.27 -3.44
C ALA A 166 6.12 16.48 -4.36
N GLU A 167 5.98 17.32 -5.39
CA GLU A 167 7.09 17.62 -6.30
C GLU A 167 8.24 18.34 -5.57
N PHE A 168 7.92 19.33 -4.73
CA PHE A 168 8.93 20.08 -4.00
C PHE A 168 9.67 19.23 -2.97
N PHE A 169 8.96 18.42 -2.17
CA PHE A 169 9.54 17.54 -1.17
C PHE A 169 10.55 16.59 -1.81
N VAL A 170 10.14 15.85 -2.83
CA VAL A 170 11.02 14.87 -3.48
C VAL A 170 12.22 15.57 -4.13
N LYS A 171 12.01 16.72 -4.78
CA LYS A 171 13.08 17.51 -5.39
C LYS A 171 14.11 17.99 -4.37
N GLU A 172 13.66 18.52 -3.23
CA GLU A 172 14.55 19.01 -2.17
C GLU A 172 15.27 17.87 -1.44
N ALA A 173 14.60 16.73 -1.22
CA ALA A 173 15.22 15.55 -0.64
C ALA A 173 16.29 14.97 -1.58
N LYS A 174 16.00 14.89 -2.89
CA LYS A 174 16.96 14.46 -3.91
C LYS A 174 18.21 15.32 -3.95
N LYS A 175 18.09 16.66 -3.87
CA LYS A 175 19.26 17.56 -3.80
C LYS A 175 20.23 17.22 -2.66
N ARG A 176 19.73 16.57 -1.60
CA ARG A 176 20.47 16.16 -0.41
C ARG A 176 20.79 14.67 -0.39
N SER A 177 20.54 13.95 -1.49
CA SER A 177 20.72 12.50 -1.60
C SER A 177 19.91 11.69 -0.59
N ILE A 178 18.70 12.16 -0.26
CA ILE A 178 17.77 11.48 0.64
C ILE A 178 16.65 10.84 -0.20
N PRO A 179 16.60 9.50 -0.32
CA PRO A 179 15.43 8.81 -0.86
C PRO A 179 14.22 9.01 0.05
N VAL A 180 13.04 9.13 -0.56
CA VAL A 180 11.76 9.32 0.12
C VAL A 180 10.77 8.27 -0.38
N ILE A 181 9.97 7.69 0.51
CA ILE A 181 9.02 6.63 0.20
C ILE A 181 7.62 7.09 0.62
N TRP A 182 6.71 7.22 -0.36
CA TRP A 182 5.33 7.63 -0.10
C TRP A 182 4.58 6.53 0.65
N TRP A 183 3.89 6.90 1.72
CA TRP A 183 3.00 6.00 2.45
C TRP A 183 1.68 5.83 1.70
N ASP A 184 1.47 4.67 1.07
CA ASP A 184 0.20 4.33 0.42
C ASP A 184 -0.47 3.21 1.20
N ASN A 185 -1.58 3.51 1.89
CA ASN A 185 -2.35 2.54 2.66
C ASN A 185 -3.59 2.00 1.91
N GLY A 186 -3.79 2.41 0.66
CA GLY A 186 -4.97 2.04 -0.14
C GLY A 186 -6.29 2.71 0.27
N TYR A 187 -6.30 3.60 1.27
CA TYR A 187 -7.48 4.37 1.67
C TYR A 187 -7.49 5.77 1.04
N ASN A 188 -8.57 6.11 0.32
CA ASN A 188 -8.78 7.41 -0.33
C ASN A 188 -10.21 7.91 -0.10
N GLU A 189 -10.47 8.46 1.09
CA GLU A 189 -11.69 9.23 1.37
C GLU A 189 -11.32 10.67 1.66
N ALA A 190 -11.86 11.62 0.89
CA ALA A 190 -11.52 13.02 1.04
C ALA A 190 -12.05 13.60 2.37
N GLY A 191 -11.26 14.48 3.00
CA GLY A 191 -11.57 15.11 4.28
C GLY A 191 -11.41 14.17 5.48
N LYS A 192 -10.89 12.95 5.29
CA LYS A 192 -10.59 12.01 6.36
C LYS A 192 -9.09 11.93 6.63
N GLY A 193 -8.73 11.69 7.89
CA GLY A 193 -7.37 11.32 8.26
C GLY A 193 -6.95 10.03 7.56
N GLU A 194 -5.64 9.81 7.46
CA GLU A 194 -5.05 8.62 6.84
C GLU A 194 -5.36 8.42 5.34
N SER A 195 -5.93 9.39 4.64
CA SER A 195 -6.31 9.27 3.21
C SER A 195 -5.13 9.45 2.24
N TYR A 196 -4.08 8.62 2.40
CA TYR A 196 -2.81 8.76 1.68
C TYR A 196 -2.74 8.00 0.35
N ALA A 197 -3.73 7.19 -0.01
CA ALA A 197 -3.60 6.31 -1.17
C ALA A 197 -3.44 7.07 -2.49
N LEU A 198 -2.51 6.58 -3.31
CA LEU A 198 -2.31 6.97 -4.69
C LEU A 198 -2.78 5.86 -5.63
N LEU A 199 -2.45 4.59 -5.35
CA LEU A 199 -2.80 3.45 -6.20
C LEU A 199 -4.10 2.78 -5.75
N ASN A 200 -5.09 2.75 -6.63
CA ASN A 200 -6.23 1.87 -6.50
C ASN A 200 -5.81 0.44 -6.89
N ARG A 201 -5.61 -0.39 -5.88
CA ARG A 201 -5.12 -1.78 -6.03
C ARG A 201 -6.14 -2.72 -6.65
N ARG A 202 -7.42 -2.34 -6.73
CA ARG A 202 -8.48 -3.15 -7.35
C ARG A 202 -8.54 -2.94 -8.86
N SER A 203 -8.48 -1.68 -9.30
CA SER A 203 -8.58 -1.32 -10.71
C SER A 203 -7.24 -1.09 -11.40
N LEU A 204 -6.13 -1.12 -10.65
CA LEU A 204 -4.79 -0.80 -11.15
C LEU A 204 -4.72 0.60 -11.78
N THR A 205 -5.48 1.54 -11.21
CA THR A 205 -5.50 2.95 -11.61
C THR A 205 -5.03 3.86 -10.47
N TRP A 206 -4.69 5.10 -10.78
CA TRP A 206 -4.33 6.09 -9.76
C TRP A 206 -5.56 6.87 -9.30
N TYR A 207 -5.73 7.02 -7.99
CA TYR A 207 -6.68 7.99 -7.43
C TYR A 207 -6.26 9.43 -7.73
N HIS A 208 -4.95 9.69 -7.63
CA HIS A 208 -4.34 11.02 -7.77
C HIS A 208 -3.13 10.95 -8.74
N PRO A 209 -3.37 10.77 -10.06
CA PRO A 209 -2.31 10.52 -11.03
C PRO A 209 -1.29 11.68 -11.13
N GLU A 210 -1.71 12.92 -10.92
CA GLU A 210 -0.80 14.07 -10.98
C GLU A 210 0.13 14.16 -9.78
N ILE A 211 -0.29 13.66 -8.60
CA ILE A 211 0.62 13.50 -7.45
C ILE A 211 1.66 12.43 -7.76
N ALA A 212 1.25 11.27 -8.31
CA ALA A 212 2.21 10.23 -8.71
C ALA A 212 3.25 10.77 -9.73
N LYS A 213 2.80 11.55 -10.72
CA LYS A 213 3.71 12.20 -11.68
C LYS A 213 4.60 13.26 -11.02
N ALA A 214 4.08 14.03 -10.07
CA ALA A 214 4.84 15.00 -9.30
C ALA A 214 6.00 14.36 -8.54
N LEU A 215 5.78 13.18 -7.94
CA LEU A 215 6.83 12.40 -7.28
C LEU A 215 7.94 12.01 -8.28
N ILE A 216 7.57 11.53 -9.46
CA ILE A 216 8.53 11.15 -10.51
C ILE A 216 9.31 12.38 -11.02
N ARG A 217 8.64 13.51 -11.28
CA ARG A 217 9.30 14.77 -11.69
C ARG A 217 10.26 15.27 -10.61
N GLY A 218 9.85 15.25 -9.35
CA GLY A 218 10.69 15.64 -8.21
C GLY A 218 11.93 14.74 -8.08
N ALA A 219 11.78 13.45 -8.35
CA ALA A 219 12.89 12.49 -8.43
C ALA A 219 13.78 12.69 -9.67
N GLY A 220 13.48 13.66 -10.54
CA GLY A 220 14.18 13.97 -11.79
C GLY A 220 13.93 12.95 -12.90
N GLY A 221 12.88 12.14 -12.78
CA GLY A 221 12.39 11.30 -13.85
C GLY A 221 11.47 12.08 -14.79
N VAL A 222 11.26 11.52 -15.98
CA VAL A 222 10.21 11.97 -16.90
C VAL A 222 9.03 11.03 -16.69
N PRO A 223 7.87 11.51 -16.22
CA PRO A 223 6.70 10.65 -16.08
C PRO A 223 6.31 10.10 -17.44
N GLU A 224 6.35 8.78 -17.59
CA GLU A 224 5.78 8.13 -18.77
C GLU A 224 4.25 8.29 -18.73
N PRO A 225 3.58 8.39 -19.90
CA PRO A 225 2.13 8.31 -19.92
C PRO A 225 1.74 7.01 -19.21
N THR A 226 0.84 7.12 -18.22
CA THR A 226 0.24 5.93 -17.62
C THR A 226 -0.27 5.08 -18.78
N PRO A 227 0.16 3.81 -18.93
CA PRO A 227 -0.40 2.97 -19.96
C PRO A 227 -1.91 3.02 -19.72
N THR A 228 -2.64 3.62 -20.65
CA THR A 228 -4.08 3.39 -20.73
C THR A 228 -4.17 1.88 -20.78
N PRO A 229 -4.94 1.21 -19.89
CA PRO A 229 -5.17 -0.22 -20.07
C PRO A 229 -5.56 -0.37 -21.53
N THR A 230 -4.70 -1.04 -22.29
CA THR A 230 -5.06 -1.37 -23.67
C THR A 230 -6.34 -2.15 -23.46
N PRO A 231 -7.48 -1.75 -24.07
CA PRO A 231 -8.64 -2.61 -24.03
C PRO A 231 -8.10 -3.97 -24.45
N GLU A 232 -8.25 -4.98 -23.58
CA GLU A 232 -8.06 -6.36 -24.02
C GLU A 232 -8.78 -6.47 -25.36
N PRO A 233 -8.17 -7.10 -26.39
CA PRO A 233 -8.83 -7.26 -27.67
C PRO A 233 -10.23 -7.75 -27.36
N THR A 234 -11.22 -6.92 -27.67
CA THR A 234 -12.62 -7.24 -27.41
C THR A 234 -12.81 -8.57 -28.11
N PRO A 235 -13.12 -9.67 -27.40
CA PRO A 235 -13.62 -10.85 -28.07
C PRO A 235 -14.78 -10.35 -28.92
N ASP A 236 -14.85 -10.75 -30.19
CA ASP A 236 -16.03 -10.49 -31.02
C ASP A 236 -17.29 -10.69 -30.17
N PRO A 237 -18.31 -9.81 -30.27
CA PRO A 237 -19.41 -9.76 -29.32
C PRO A 237 -19.99 -11.16 -29.11
N VAL A 238 -19.64 -11.77 -27.99
CA VAL A 238 -20.33 -12.93 -27.47
C VAL A 238 -21.44 -12.32 -26.61
N GLU A 239 -22.68 -12.66 -26.92
CA GLU A 239 -23.83 -12.34 -26.07
C GLU A 239 -23.46 -12.66 -24.61
N ASP A 240 -23.41 -11.65 -23.74
CA ASP A 240 -23.19 -11.82 -22.30
C ASP A 240 -24.43 -12.52 -21.72
N ILE A 241 -24.41 -13.85 -21.72
CA ILE A 241 -25.42 -14.68 -21.08
C ILE A 241 -25.05 -14.79 -19.60
N LEU A 242 -25.89 -14.22 -18.73
CA LEU A 242 -25.79 -14.44 -17.30
C LEU A 242 -26.42 -15.81 -16.95
N TYR A 243 -25.59 -16.85 -16.91
CA TYR A 243 -26.04 -18.21 -16.54
C TYR A 243 -26.74 -18.20 -15.18
N GLY A 244 -27.95 -18.74 -15.14
CA GLY A 244 -28.80 -18.82 -13.96
C GLY A 244 -29.75 -17.63 -13.74
N ASP A 245 -29.65 -16.56 -14.52
CA ASP A 245 -30.66 -15.50 -14.56
C ASP A 245 -31.72 -15.88 -15.62
N LEU A 246 -32.88 -16.34 -15.16
CA LEU A 246 -33.91 -16.94 -16.00
C LEU A 246 -35.10 -16.00 -16.22
N ASN A 247 -35.07 -14.81 -15.64
CA ASN A 247 -36.03 -13.74 -15.86
C ASN A 247 -35.41 -12.44 -16.43
N GLY A 248 -34.09 -12.40 -16.59
CA GLY A 248 -33.35 -11.29 -17.17
C GLY A 248 -33.24 -10.08 -16.24
N ASP A 249 -33.42 -10.25 -14.92
CA ASP A 249 -33.36 -9.13 -13.96
C ASP A 249 -31.94 -8.81 -13.46
N GLY A 250 -30.94 -9.58 -13.91
CA GLY A 250 -29.54 -9.45 -13.54
C GLY A 250 -29.17 -10.09 -12.20
N VAL A 251 -30.09 -10.79 -11.53
CA VAL A 251 -29.91 -11.31 -10.17
C VAL A 251 -30.35 -12.77 -10.04
N ILE A 252 -29.38 -13.68 -9.93
CA ILE A 252 -29.64 -15.12 -9.71
C ILE A 252 -30.19 -15.35 -8.29
N ASN A 253 -31.47 -15.71 -8.17
CA ASN A 253 -32.11 -15.92 -6.88
C ASN A 253 -33.25 -16.98 -6.91
N SER A 254 -34.07 -17.01 -5.84
CA SER A 254 -35.16 -17.99 -5.72
C SER A 254 -36.21 -17.90 -6.82
N ILE A 255 -36.36 -16.76 -7.50
CA ILE A 255 -37.30 -16.58 -8.61
C ILE A 255 -36.84 -17.44 -9.80
N ASP A 256 -35.56 -17.41 -10.15
CA ASP A 256 -34.97 -18.22 -11.21
C ASP A 256 -35.07 -19.71 -10.91
N TYR A 257 -34.80 -20.11 -9.67
CA TYR A 257 -34.95 -21.50 -9.25
C TYR A 257 -36.40 -22.01 -9.42
N ASN A 258 -37.40 -21.18 -9.14
CA ASN A 258 -38.80 -21.55 -9.35
C ASN A 258 -39.15 -21.61 -10.85
N LEU A 259 -38.63 -20.70 -11.67
CA LEU A 259 -38.81 -20.72 -13.12
C LEU A 259 -38.18 -21.98 -13.74
N LEU A 260 -36.95 -22.31 -13.35
CA LEU A 260 -36.26 -23.53 -13.76
C LEU A 260 -37.07 -24.78 -13.40
N GLY A 261 -37.60 -24.84 -12.17
CA GLY A 261 -38.48 -25.92 -11.74
C GLY A 261 -39.76 -26.04 -12.56
N ARG A 262 -40.41 -24.91 -12.89
CA ARG A 262 -41.62 -24.90 -13.74
C ARG A 262 -41.33 -25.37 -15.17
N TYR A 263 -40.19 -25.00 -15.72
CA TYR A 263 -39.75 -25.44 -17.04
C TYR A 263 -39.45 -26.94 -17.06
N ILE A 264 -38.69 -27.46 -16.09
CA ILE A 264 -38.36 -28.90 -15.98
C ILE A 264 -39.62 -29.76 -15.80
N LEU A 265 -40.64 -29.22 -15.11
CA LEU A 265 -41.92 -29.88 -14.90
C LEU A 265 -42.91 -29.70 -16.07
N GLU A 266 -42.48 -29.10 -17.18
CA GLU A 266 -43.30 -28.84 -18.37
C GLU A 266 -44.56 -28.00 -18.07
N VAL A 267 -44.50 -27.17 -17.01
CA VAL A 267 -45.57 -26.22 -16.65
C VAL A 267 -45.50 -24.97 -17.55
N ILE A 268 -44.31 -24.65 -18.04
CA ILE A 268 -44.04 -23.61 -19.04
C ILE A 268 -43.12 -24.19 -20.11
N ASP A 269 -43.37 -23.83 -21.36
CA ASP A 269 -42.60 -24.34 -22.51
C ASP A 269 -41.30 -23.55 -22.75
N GLU A 270 -41.23 -22.31 -22.24
CA GLU A 270 -40.09 -21.39 -22.40
C GLU A 270 -39.88 -20.56 -21.13
N LEU A 271 -38.62 -20.17 -20.88
CA LEU A 271 -38.26 -19.26 -19.79
C LEU A 271 -38.23 -17.81 -20.30
N PRO A 272 -38.58 -16.82 -19.46
CA PRO A 272 -38.72 -15.42 -19.85
C PRO A 272 -37.36 -14.69 -19.95
N VAL A 273 -36.41 -15.25 -20.69
CA VAL A 273 -35.10 -14.63 -21.00
C VAL A 273 -34.64 -15.04 -22.40
N GLU A 274 -33.96 -14.14 -23.12
CA GLU A 274 -33.33 -14.49 -24.40
C GLU A 274 -32.27 -15.57 -24.20
N ASN A 275 -32.11 -16.46 -25.18
CA ASN A 275 -31.16 -17.59 -25.11
C ASN A 275 -31.33 -18.49 -23.89
N TYR A 276 -32.56 -18.65 -23.36
CA TYR A 276 -32.82 -19.43 -22.14
C TYR A 276 -32.25 -20.85 -22.14
N LYS A 277 -32.14 -21.48 -23.32
CA LYS A 277 -31.54 -22.81 -23.46
C LYS A 277 -30.10 -22.88 -22.98
N LYS A 278 -29.35 -21.80 -23.18
CA LYS A 278 -27.99 -21.63 -22.66
C LYS A 278 -28.03 -21.16 -21.22
N ALA A 279 -28.83 -20.13 -20.90
CA ALA A 279 -28.87 -19.55 -19.55
C ALA A 279 -29.27 -20.57 -18.45
N ALA A 280 -30.07 -21.57 -18.79
CA ALA A 280 -30.55 -22.60 -17.86
C ALA A 280 -29.73 -23.91 -17.85
N ASP A 281 -28.80 -24.11 -18.80
CA ASP A 281 -27.87 -25.26 -18.83
C ASP A 281 -26.62 -24.93 -18.00
N LEU A 282 -26.71 -25.18 -16.70
CA LEU A 282 -25.73 -24.72 -15.71
C LEU A 282 -24.51 -25.65 -15.60
N ASN A 283 -24.61 -26.88 -16.10
CA ASN A 283 -23.47 -27.80 -16.19
C ASN A 283 -22.86 -27.89 -17.60
N GLY A 284 -23.51 -27.33 -18.62
CA GLY A 284 -23.04 -27.31 -20.00
C GLY A 284 -23.21 -28.65 -20.71
N ASP A 285 -24.15 -29.50 -20.28
CA ASP A 285 -24.38 -30.83 -20.85
C ASP A 285 -25.35 -30.85 -22.04
N GLY A 286 -25.95 -29.69 -22.36
CA GLY A 286 -26.91 -29.50 -23.44
C GLY A 286 -28.36 -29.82 -23.06
N PHE A 287 -28.64 -30.20 -21.81
CA PHE A 287 -29.97 -30.59 -21.34
C PHE A 287 -30.38 -29.83 -20.08
N ILE A 288 -31.42 -29.00 -20.18
CA ILE A 288 -32.02 -28.37 -18.99
C ILE A 288 -32.83 -29.42 -18.21
N ASN A 289 -32.33 -29.85 -17.05
CA ASN A 289 -32.93 -30.90 -16.24
C ASN A 289 -32.68 -30.71 -14.72
N SER A 290 -33.01 -31.73 -13.93
CA SER A 290 -32.86 -31.69 -12.47
C SER A 290 -31.43 -31.41 -11.98
N ASN A 291 -30.41 -31.70 -12.78
CA ASN A 291 -29.01 -31.40 -12.45
C ASN A 291 -28.76 -29.89 -12.39
N ASP A 292 -29.34 -29.12 -13.31
CA ASP A 292 -29.27 -27.65 -13.31
C ASP A 292 -29.98 -27.07 -12.10
N ALA A 293 -31.15 -27.61 -11.75
CA ALA A 293 -31.86 -27.19 -10.55
C ALA A 293 -31.02 -27.42 -9.28
N ILE A 294 -30.28 -28.54 -9.18
CA ILE A 294 -29.37 -28.78 -8.06
C ILE A 294 -28.25 -27.73 -8.02
N LEU A 295 -27.67 -27.37 -9.17
CA LEU A 295 -26.63 -26.36 -9.25
C LEU A 295 -27.14 -24.97 -8.85
N MET A 296 -28.30 -24.56 -9.39
CA MET A 296 -28.99 -23.33 -9.03
C MET A 296 -29.20 -23.23 -7.51
N LYS A 297 -29.71 -24.30 -6.90
CA LYS A 297 -29.90 -24.36 -5.45
C LYS A 297 -28.60 -24.23 -4.68
N ARG A 298 -27.52 -24.91 -5.13
CA ARG A 298 -26.21 -24.83 -4.47
C ARG A 298 -25.59 -23.43 -4.59
N PHE A 299 -25.82 -22.74 -5.70
CA PHE A 299 -25.36 -21.37 -5.92
C PHE A 299 -26.09 -20.38 -5.01
N ILE A 300 -27.44 -20.45 -4.95
CA ILE A 300 -28.26 -19.60 -4.06
C ILE A 300 -27.90 -19.82 -2.57
N LEU A 301 -27.50 -21.04 -2.20
CA LEU A 301 -27.05 -21.38 -0.85
C LEU A 301 -25.55 -21.09 -0.61
N GLU A 302 -24.87 -20.43 -1.54
CA GLU A 302 -23.43 -20.09 -1.49
C GLU A 302 -22.49 -21.29 -1.30
N ILE A 303 -22.95 -22.51 -1.61
CA ILE A 303 -22.13 -23.73 -1.59
C ILE A 303 -21.13 -23.72 -2.75
N ILE A 304 -21.51 -23.10 -3.88
CA ILE A 304 -20.65 -22.83 -5.03
C ILE A 304 -20.67 -21.33 -5.33
N LYS A 305 -19.56 -20.80 -5.83
CA LYS A 305 -19.42 -19.38 -6.18
C LYS A 305 -19.67 -19.08 -7.66
N GLU A 306 -19.72 -20.12 -8.49
CA GLU A 306 -19.85 -20.06 -9.94
C GLU A 306 -20.41 -21.40 -10.46
N PHE A 307 -21.11 -21.36 -11.61
CA PHE A 307 -21.62 -22.56 -12.26
C PHE A 307 -20.53 -23.28 -13.07
N PRO A 308 -20.55 -24.62 -13.16
CA PRO A 308 -19.59 -25.38 -13.96
C PRO A 308 -19.49 -24.94 -15.44
N VAL A 309 -20.60 -24.53 -16.05
CA VAL A 309 -20.64 -24.06 -17.45
C VAL A 309 -19.73 -22.86 -17.73
N VAL A 310 -19.40 -22.04 -16.72
CA VAL A 310 -18.57 -20.84 -16.86
C VAL A 310 -17.07 -21.18 -16.99
N LYS A 311 -16.69 -22.46 -16.86
CA LYS A 311 -15.28 -22.92 -16.90
C LYS A 311 -14.84 -23.48 -18.26
N TYR A 312 -15.75 -23.59 -19.22
CA TYR A 312 -15.53 -24.18 -20.54
C TYR A 312 -16.03 -23.25 -21.64
#